data_AF-X1RII2-F1
#
_entry.id   AF-X1RII2-F1
#
_cell.length_a   1.000
_cell.length_b   1.000
_cell.length_c   1.000
_cell.angle_alpha   90.00
_cell.angle_beta   90.00
_cell.angle_gamma   90.00
#
_symmetry.space_group_name_H-M   'P 1'
#
loop_
_entity.id
_entity.type
_entity.pdbx_description
1 polymer ?
#
loop_
_entity_poly.entity_id
_entity_poly.type
_entity_poly.pdbx_seq_one_letter_code
_entity_poly.pdbx_strand_id
1 'polypeptide(L)' 'TGIGNTSRDIEFEAYKVIQARKDISESAADYLEKPILVVKAEGTCVVKKENQRK' A
#
# COMPACT_ATOMS: atom_id res chain seq x y z
N THR A 1 4.38 11.73 6.68
CA THR A 1 4.35 12.37 5.33
C THR A 1 4.93 13.78 5.35
N GLY A 2 6.01 14.01 4.58
CA GLY A 2 6.72 15.29 4.46
C GLY A 2 6.51 15.95 3.09
N ILE A 3 6.47 17.29 3.04
CA ILE A 3 6.39 18.06 1.80
C ILE A 3 7.66 18.91 1.67
N GLY A 4 8.50 18.57 0.70
CA GLY A 4 9.67 19.34 0.30
C GLY A 4 9.37 20.29 -0.87
N ASN A 5 10.42 20.96 -1.34
CA ASN A 5 10.32 21.94 -2.44
C ASN A 5 9.97 21.28 -3.79
N THR A 6 10.55 20.10 -4.05
CA THR A 6 10.28 19.29 -5.25
C THR A 6 9.93 17.85 -4.92
N SER A 7 10.08 17.44 -3.67
CA SER A 7 9.84 16.09 -3.18
C SER A 7 8.59 16.03 -2.30
N ARG A 8 7.94 14.88 -2.30
CA ARG A 8 6.86 14.52 -1.38
C ARG A 8 7.14 13.12 -0.87
N ASP A 9 7.20 12.96 0.44
CA ASP A 9 7.35 11.64 1.05
C ASP A 9 5.99 10.99 1.18
N ILE A 10 5.93 9.73 0.76
CA ILE A 10 4.73 8.92 0.67
C ILE A 10 4.97 7.64 1.45
N GLU A 11 4.03 7.32 2.32
CA GLU A 11 3.98 6.06 3.05
C GLU A 11 2.98 5.13 2.34
N PHE A 12 3.38 3.88 2.13
CA PHE A 12 2.58 2.85 1.49
C PHE A 12 2.37 1.70 2.44
N GLU A 13 1.13 1.22 2.50
CA GLU A 13 0.78 0.01 3.24
C GLU A 13 -0.04 -0.90 2.34
N ALA A 14 0.31 -2.19 2.32
CA ALA A 14 -0.45 -3.21 1.62
C ALA A 14 -1.06 -4.18 2.63
N TYR A 15 -2.33 -4.51 2.42
CA TYR A 15 -3.10 -5.35 3.32
C TYR A 15 -3.66 -6.56 2.59
N LYS A 16 -3.51 -7.73 3.19
CA LYS A 16 -4.21 -8.95 2.78
C LYS A 16 -5.58 -8.97 3.46
N VAL A 17 -6.63 -9.04 2.65
CA VAL A 17 -8.03 -9.06 3.10
C VAL A 17 -8.71 -10.41 2.92
N ILE A 18 -8.16 -11.30 2.09
CA ILE A 18 -8.68 -12.64 1.82
C ILE A 18 -7.54 -13.65 1.96
N GLN A 19 -7.83 -14.84 2.49
CA GLN A 19 -6.89 -15.94 2.65
C GLN A 19 -7.48 -17.25 2.13
N ALA A 20 -6.71 -18.01 1.35
CA ALA A 20 -7.12 -19.33 0.88
C ALA A 20 -7.20 -20.35 2.04
N ARG A 21 -8.22 -21.21 1.99
CA ARG A 21 -8.53 -22.30 2.93
C ARG A 21 -8.33 -23.64 2.26
N LYS A 22 -7.06 -23.95 1.96
CA LYS A 22 -6.65 -25.21 1.33
C LYS A 22 -7.00 -26.45 2.17
N ASP A 23 -7.30 -26.26 3.46
CA ASP A 23 -7.79 -27.29 4.36
C ASP A 23 -9.24 -27.74 4.07
N ILE A 24 -10.02 -26.95 3.31
CA ILE A 24 -11.38 -27.27 2.90
C ILE A 24 -11.41 -27.73 1.44
N SER A 25 -10.88 -26.92 0.51
CA SER A 25 -10.74 -27.23 -0.92
C SER A 25 -9.80 -26.26 -1.62
N GLU A 26 -9.38 -26.57 -2.84
CA GLU A 26 -8.48 -25.70 -3.63
C GLU A 26 -9.08 -24.32 -3.97
N SER A 27 -10.42 -24.22 -4.00
CA SER A 27 -11.13 -22.97 -4.30
C SER A 27 -11.65 -22.25 -3.07
N ALA A 28 -11.56 -22.85 -1.88
CA ALA A 28 -12.06 -22.24 -0.65
C ALA A 28 -11.17 -21.07 -0.20
N ALA A 29 -11.80 -19.98 0.23
CA ALA A 29 -11.12 -18.82 0.79
C ALA A 29 -12.03 -18.07 1.77
N ASP A 30 -11.44 -17.48 2.80
CA ASP A 30 -12.13 -16.67 3.79
C ASP A 30 -11.78 -15.20 3.61
N TYR A 31 -12.80 -14.36 3.80
CA TYR A 31 -12.59 -12.94 4.07
C TYR A 31 -12.11 -12.78 5.51
N LEU A 32 -11.02 -12.06 5.69
CA LEU A 32 -10.43 -11.84 7.01
C LEU A 32 -11.22 -10.76 7.74
N GLU A 33 -11.70 -11.06 8.95
CA GLU A 33 -12.39 -10.08 9.81
C GLU A 33 -11.52 -8.83 10.04
N LYS A 34 -10.21 -9.02 10.17
CA LYS A 34 -9.22 -7.95 10.27
C LYS A 34 -8.19 -8.08 9.14
N PRO A 35 -8.01 -7.05 8.30
CA PRO A 35 -6.96 -7.04 7.29
C PRO A 35 -5.58 -7.23 7.93
N ILE A 36 -4.76 -8.08 7.31
CA ILE A 36 -3.38 -8.32 7.76
C ILE A 36 -2.47 -7.40 6.96
N LEU A 37 -1.76 -6.51 7.64
CA LEU A 37 -0.70 -5.72 7.02
C LEU A 37 0.42 -6.64 6.55
N VAL A 38 0.74 -6.61 5.26
CA VAL A 38 1.78 -7.46 4.66
C VAL A 38 3.03 -6.69 4.27
N VAL A 39 2.92 -5.41 3.93
CA VAL A 39 4.05 -4.56 3.55
C VAL A 39 3.83 -3.17 4.10
N LYS A 40 4.91 -2.60 4.67
CA LYS A 40 5.08 -1.14 4.81
C LYS A 40 6.23 -0.72 3.94
N ALA A 41 6.07 0.37 3.22
CA ALA A 41 7.13 0.97 2.43
C ALA A 41 7.04 2.49 2.51
N GLU A 42 8.17 3.14 2.30
CA GLU A 42 8.25 4.59 2.14
C GLU A 42 8.87 4.88 0.78
N GLY A 43 8.40 5.93 0.14
CA GLY A 43 8.93 6.39 -1.13
C GLY A 43 8.83 7.90 -1.26
N THR A 44 9.72 8.46 -2.07
CA THR A 44 9.71 9.90 -2.35
C THR A 44 9.33 10.14 -3.80
N CYS A 45 8.24 10.86 -4.02
CA CYS A 45 7.85 11.32 -5.34
C CYS A 45 8.47 12.70 -5.61
N VAL A 46 9.14 12.86 -6.75
CA VAL A 46 9.80 14.11 -7.13
C VAL A 46 9.16 14.69 -8.38
N VAL A 47 8.73 15.95 -8.30
CA VAL A 47 8.20 16.73 -9.42
C VAL A 47 9.08 17.95 -9.64
N LYS A 48 9.66 18.07 -10.83
CA LYS A 48 10.46 19.25 -11.21
C LYS A 48 9.64 20.53 -11.07
N LYS A 49 10.24 21.62 -10.60
CA LYS A 49 9.53 22.86 -10.22
C LYS A 49 8.70 23.44 -11.35
N GLU A 50 9.24 23.44 -12.56
CA GLU A 50 8.60 23.95 -13.77
C GLU A 50 7.31 23.20 -14.13
N ASN A 51 7.17 21.96 -13.66
CA ASN A 51 6.01 21.11 -13.89
C ASN A 51 5.05 21.07 -12.70
N GLN A 52 5.38 21.72 -11.58
CA GLN A 52 4.49 21.78 -10.44
C GLN A 52 3.34 22.75 -10.72
N ARG A 53 2.12 22.28 -10.50
CA ARG A 53 0.91 23.10 -10.50
C ARG A 53 0.51 23.30 -9.05
N LYS A 54 -0.01 24.49 -8.70
CA LYS A 54 -0.47 24.81 -7.34
C LYS A 54 -1.43 23.76 -6.81
#